data_AF-W2T3H8-F1
#
_entry.id   AF-W2T3H8-F1
#
_cell.length_a   1.000
_cell.length_b   1.000
_cell.length_c   1.000
_cell.angle_alpha   90.00
_cell.angle_beta   90.00
_cell.angle_gamma   90.00
#
_symmetry.space_group_name_H-M   'P 1'
#
loop_
_entity.id
_entity.type
_entity.pdbx_description
1 polymer ?
#
loop_
_entity_poly.entity_id
_entity_poly.type
_entity_poly.pdbx_seq_one_letter_code
_entity_poly.pdbx_strand_id
1 'polypeptide(L)'
;MGAIWSYAGRYSVLPLPVSGNYGAGCADLMIADKHDGDTGVFMRLYYPTDKNDPNRPSISSEHPLWLSRTEYVNGLATYMKQSAGRLQFVFNWIIGETRTAALWQQTLAGSSHPISNGSNHSIKDTSFPVVIFSHGLSGCRHFYSTFCASLASCGFIVGAIEHSDYSACWTYKLNPDPISGRLKERQFQIRLVDKDDKRMFKIRNQQ
;
A
#
# COMPACT_ATOMS: atom_id res chain seq x y z
N MET A 1 -8.02 26.66 2.45
CA MET A 1 -9.25 26.60 1.64
C MET A 1 -8.86 26.25 0.21
N GLY A 2 -8.59 24.97 -0.08
CA GLY A 2 -8.27 24.52 -1.43
C GLY A 2 -9.55 24.17 -2.15
N ALA A 3 -9.83 24.84 -3.27
CA ALA A 3 -11.00 24.56 -4.09
C ALA A 3 -10.85 23.15 -4.70
N ILE A 4 -11.77 22.26 -4.33
CA ILE A 4 -11.88 20.90 -4.87
C ILE A 4 -12.55 21.04 -6.26
N TRP A 5 -11.73 21.25 -7.29
CA TRP A 5 -12.16 21.21 -8.69
C TRP A 5 -12.05 19.79 -9.27
N SER A 6 -12.34 18.76 -8.48
CA SER A 6 -12.67 17.45 -9.06
C SER A 6 -14.12 17.52 -9.49
N TYR A 7 -14.37 17.37 -10.79
CA TYR A 7 -15.72 17.10 -11.33
C TYR A 7 -16.45 16.12 -10.40
N ALA A 8 -17.47 16.59 -9.69
CA ALA A 8 -18.22 15.79 -8.75
C ALA A 8 -18.82 14.58 -9.50
N GLY A 9 -18.40 13.37 -9.13
CA GLY A 9 -19.03 12.12 -9.59
C GLY A 9 -18.22 11.20 -10.50
N ARG A 10 -16.98 11.54 -10.89
CA ARG A 10 -16.09 10.60 -11.61
C ARG A 10 -14.84 10.29 -10.78
N TYR A 11 -14.77 9.07 -10.27
CA TYR A 11 -13.52 8.48 -9.78
C TYR A 11 -12.89 7.65 -10.91
N SER A 12 -11.56 7.56 -10.91
CA SER A 12 -10.82 6.70 -11.84
C SER A 12 -10.32 5.47 -11.08
N VAL A 13 -10.38 4.29 -11.70
CA VAL A 13 -9.75 3.08 -11.15
C VAL A 13 -8.52 2.79 -11.99
N LEU A 14 -7.37 2.61 -11.32
CA LEU A 14 -6.15 2.22 -12.01
C LEU A 14 -6.39 0.91 -12.78
N PRO A 15 -5.85 0.75 -13.99
CA PRO A 15 -6.04 -0.46 -14.76
C PRO A 15 -5.39 -1.65 -14.05
N LEU A 16 -5.92 -2.84 -14.31
CA LEU A 16 -5.31 -4.11 -13.94
C LEU A 16 -4.72 -4.73 -15.21
N PRO A 17 -3.41 -4.54 -15.50
CA PRO A 17 -2.83 -4.92 -16.80
C PRO A 17 -2.92 -6.42 -17.08
N VAL A 18 -2.80 -7.24 -16.03
CA VAL A 18 -2.95 -8.69 -16.09
C VAL A 18 -4.03 -9.12 -15.11
N SER A 19 -5.02 -9.87 -15.62
CA SER A 19 -6.11 -10.47 -14.86
C SER A 19 -5.97 -11.99 -14.90
N GLY A 20 -5.56 -12.58 -13.76
CA GLY A 20 -5.39 -14.02 -13.63
C GLY A 20 -6.71 -14.74 -13.26
N ASN A 21 -6.58 -15.91 -12.64
CA ASN A 21 -7.73 -16.74 -12.24
C ASN A 21 -8.43 -16.27 -10.97
N TYR A 22 -7.79 -15.39 -10.19
CA TYR A 22 -8.32 -14.84 -8.95
C TYR A 22 -8.71 -13.37 -9.10
N GLY A 23 -9.54 -12.87 -8.19
CA GLY A 23 -9.62 -11.44 -7.91
C GLY A 23 -8.39 -10.98 -7.10
N ALA A 24 -8.23 -9.66 -6.95
CA ALA A 24 -7.15 -9.08 -6.14
C ALA A 24 -7.75 -8.30 -4.97
N GLY A 25 -7.42 -8.73 -3.76
CA GLY A 25 -7.69 -8.02 -2.51
C GLY A 25 -6.48 -7.22 -2.05
N CYS A 26 -6.69 -6.23 -1.19
CA CYS A 26 -5.62 -5.49 -0.53
C CYS A 26 -5.96 -5.07 0.89
N ALA A 27 -4.92 -5.00 1.73
CA ALA A 27 -5.01 -4.52 3.11
C ALA A 27 -3.67 -3.91 3.53
N ASP A 28 -3.69 -2.95 4.46
CA ASP A 28 -2.47 -2.42 5.07
C ASP A 28 -2.18 -3.17 6.39
N LEU A 29 -0.93 -3.60 6.58
CA LEU A 29 -0.44 -4.23 7.80
C LEU A 29 0.70 -3.40 8.37
N MET A 30 0.52 -2.91 9.60
CA MET A 30 1.58 -2.27 10.37
C MET A 30 1.82 -3.08 11.65
N ILE A 31 3.05 -3.54 11.81
CA ILE A 31 3.54 -4.19 13.03
C ILE A 31 4.42 -3.15 13.73
N ALA A 32 4.09 -2.83 14.98
CA ALA A 32 4.82 -1.84 15.76
C ALA A 32 6.22 -2.34 16.15
N ASP A 33 7.13 -1.39 16.40
CA ASP A 33 8.48 -1.68 16.90
C ASP A 33 8.39 -2.40 18.26
N LYS A 34 9.16 -3.48 18.44
CA LYS A 34 9.26 -4.16 19.74
C LYS A 34 10.41 -3.58 20.55
N HIS A 35 10.32 -3.70 21.88
CA HIS A 35 11.36 -3.24 22.80
C HIS A 35 12.74 -3.91 22.61
N ASP A 36 12.79 -5.07 21.94
CA ASP A 36 14.02 -5.84 21.71
C ASP A 36 14.89 -5.34 20.54
N GLY A 37 14.59 -4.16 20.00
CA GLY A 37 15.30 -3.59 18.85
C GLY A 37 14.83 -4.14 17.49
N ASP A 38 13.73 -4.87 17.47
CA ASP A 38 13.08 -5.32 16.24
C ASP A 38 12.29 -4.16 15.62
N THR A 39 12.81 -3.66 14.49
CA THR A 39 12.20 -2.60 13.70
C THR A 39 10.92 -3.13 13.07
N GLY A 40 9.78 -2.61 13.52
CA GLY A 40 8.47 -2.97 13.00
C GLY A 40 8.35 -2.76 11.50
N VAL A 41 7.47 -3.53 10.87
CA VAL A 41 7.22 -3.50 9.42
C VAL A 41 5.92 -2.77 9.11
N PHE A 42 5.96 -1.94 8.07
CA PHE A 42 4.76 -1.41 7.45
C PHE A 42 4.70 -1.87 6.00
N MET A 43 3.59 -2.48 5.58
CA MET A 43 3.41 -2.91 4.20
C MET A 43 1.95 -2.89 3.76
N ARG A 44 1.74 -2.80 2.45
CA ARG A 44 0.46 -3.11 1.82
C ARG A 44 0.50 -4.52 1.28
N LEU A 45 -0.40 -5.36 1.78
CA LEU A 45 -0.65 -6.70 1.28
C LEU A 45 -1.58 -6.63 0.07
N TYR A 46 -1.24 -7.40 -0.96
CA TYR A 46 -2.11 -7.77 -2.05
C TYR A 46 -2.24 -9.29 -2.05
N TYR A 47 -3.45 -9.81 -2.20
CA TYR A 47 -3.66 -11.25 -2.07
C TYR A 47 -4.80 -11.74 -2.97
N PRO A 48 -4.81 -13.03 -3.32
CA PRO A 48 -5.83 -13.59 -4.20
C PRO A 48 -7.19 -13.63 -3.50
N THR A 49 -8.24 -13.24 -4.19
CA THR A 49 -9.63 -13.35 -3.70
C THR A 49 -10.44 -14.20 -4.67
N ASP A 50 -11.57 -14.72 -4.20
CA ASP A 50 -12.53 -15.33 -5.12
C ASP A 50 -12.98 -14.27 -6.14
N LYS A 51 -13.15 -14.67 -7.40
CA LYS A 51 -13.63 -13.75 -8.44
C LYS A 51 -15.07 -13.37 -8.12
N ASN A 52 -15.32 -12.08 -8.00
CA ASN A 52 -16.68 -11.56 -7.92
C ASN A 52 -17.44 -11.91 -9.20
N ASP A 53 -18.75 -12.12 -9.08
CA ASP A 53 -19.65 -12.28 -10.22
C ASP A 53 -19.41 -11.11 -11.20
N PRO A 54 -19.07 -11.37 -12.47
CA PRO A 54 -18.84 -10.33 -13.47
C PRO A 54 -20.03 -9.39 -13.67
N ASN A 55 -21.24 -9.81 -13.28
CA ASN A 55 -22.45 -8.99 -13.33
C ASN A 55 -22.67 -8.13 -12.08
N ARG A 56 -21.87 -8.28 -11.03
CA ARG A 56 -21.97 -7.46 -9.82
C ARG A 56 -21.49 -6.04 -10.12
N PRO A 57 -22.29 -5.00 -9.84
CA PRO A 57 -21.83 -3.63 -9.98
C PRO A 57 -20.69 -3.37 -9.01
N SER A 58 -19.54 -2.94 -9.53
CA SER A 58 -18.39 -2.51 -8.71
C SER A 58 -18.77 -1.22 -7.99
N ILE A 59 -18.88 -1.28 -6.66
CA ILE A 59 -19.16 -0.09 -5.86
C ILE A 59 -17.83 0.63 -5.63
N SER A 60 -17.79 1.94 -5.87
CA SER A 60 -16.57 2.75 -5.73
C SER A 60 -15.88 2.52 -4.39
N SER A 61 -16.65 2.46 -3.30
CA SER A 61 -16.22 2.24 -1.92
C SER A 61 -15.39 0.96 -1.71
N GLU A 62 -15.55 -0.05 -2.56
CA GLU A 62 -14.78 -1.29 -2.45
C GLU A 62 -13.33 -1.11 -2.91
N HIS A 63 -13.06 -0.10 -3.75
CA HIS A 63 -11.72 0.24 -4.20
C HIS A 63 -11.14 1.34 -3.32
N PRO A 64 -10.04 1.11 -2.58
CA PRO A 64 -9.43 2.15 -1.77
C PRO A 64 -8.77 3.22 -2.64
N LEU A 65 -8.64 4.43 -2.09
CA LEU A 65 -7.89 5.50 -2.74
C LEU A 65 -6.45 5.06 -3.01
N TRP A 66 -5.93 5.41 -4.19
CA TRP A 66 -4.55 5.11 -4.55
C TRP A 66 -3.55 5.81 -3.62
N LEU A 67 -3.77 7.11 -3.36
CA LEU A 67 -3.08 7.85 -2.31
C LEU A 67 -4.13 8.47 -1.38
N SER A 68 -4.16 8.01 -0.13
CA SER A 68 -5.14 8.49 0.87
C SER A 68 -4.69 9.75 1.63
N ARG A 69 -3.41 10.11 1.54
CA ARG A 69 -2.77 11.15 2.34
C ARG A 69 -1.99 12.11 1.44
N THR A 70 -2.13 13.41 1.69
CA THR A 70 -1.46 14.46 0.89
C THR A 70 0.04 14.52 1.19
N GLU A 71 0.46 14.00 2.35
CA GLU A 71 1.84 13.95 2.78
C GLU A 71 2.74 13.15 1.82
N TYR A 72 2.22 12.12 1.13
CA TYR A 72 2.96 11.42 0.08
C TYR A 72 3.30 12.33 -1.10
N VAL A 73 2.35 13.18 -1.51
CA VAL A 73 2.54 14.14 -2.60
C VAL A 73 3.52 15.23 -2.17
N ASN A 74 3.43 15.70 -0.93
CA ASN A 74 4.38 16.66 -0.37
C ASN A 74 5.82 16.09 -0.34
N GLY A 75 5.97 14.85 0.09
CA GLY A 75 7.25 14.14 0.06
C GLY A 75 7.83 14.02 -1.35
N LEU A 76 6.98 13.70 -2.32
CA LEU A 76 7.37 13.66 -3.74
C LEU A 76 7.79 15.05 -4.25
N ALA A 77 7.09 16.11 -3.85
CA ALA A 77 7.46 17.49 -4.20
C ALA A 77 8.85 17.85 -3.66
N THR A 78 9.14 17.47 -2.40
CA THR A 78 10.47 17.66 -1.81
C THR A 78 11.54 16.92 -2.60
N TYR A 79 11.30 15.65 -2.98
CA TYR A 79 12.22 14.89 -3.83
C TYR A 79 12.48 15.54 -5.19
N MET A 80 11.42 16.02 -5.84
CA MET A 80 11.49 16.69 -7.15
C MET A 80 12.04 18.13 -7.09
N LYS A 81 12.34 18.65 -5.89
CA LYS A 81 12.71 20.05 -5.65
C LYS A 81 11.66 21.03 -6.22
N GLN A 82 10.38 20.68 -6.12
CA GLN A 82 9.24 21.48 -6.54
C GLN A 82 8.46 21.99 -5.33
N SER A 83 7.61 23.00 -5.52
CA SER A 83 6.74 23.46 -4.43
C SER A 83 5.58 22.48 -4.23
N ALA A 84 5.32 22.13 -2.96
CA ALA A 84 4.25 21.21 -2.57
C ALA A 84 2.88 21.66 -3.09
N GLY A 85 2.57 22.95 -3.00
CA GLY A 85 1.31 23.50 -3.52
C GLY A 85 1.14 23.34 -5.03
N ARG A 86 2.21 23.55 -5.82
CA ARG A 86 2.16 23.36 -7.29
C ARG A 86 1.97 21.89 -7.63
N LEU A 87 2.70 20.99 -6.97
CA LEU A 87 2.58 19.56 -7.25
C LEU A 87 1.22 19.02 -6.82
N GLN A 88 0.71 19.42 -5.66
CA GLN A 88 -0.63 19.03 -5.19
C GLN A 88 -1.73 19.53 -6.14
N PHE A 89 -1.60 20.74 -6.67
CA PHE A 89 -2.53 21.27 -7.66
C PHE A 89 -2.55 20.40 -8.92
N VAL A 90 -1.38 20.11 -9.49
CA VAL A 90 -1.26 19.24 -10.68
C VAL A 90 -1.77 17.83 -10.38
N PHE A 91 -1.44 17.27 -9.21
CA PHE A 91 -1.89 15.95 -8.79
C PHE A 91 -3.42 15.90 -8.70
N ASN A 92 -4.04 16.87 -8.04
CA ASN A 92 -5.50 16.95 -7.93
C ASN A 92 -6.18 17.12 -9.29
N TRP A 93 -5.54 17.83 -10.22
CA TRP A 93 -6.10 18.07 -11.56
C TRP A 93 -6.00 16.84 -12.47
N ILE A 94 -4.87 16.12 -12.46
CA ILE A 94 -4.63 14.97 -13.35
C ILE A 94 -5.15 13.67 -12.74
N ILE A 95 -4.84 13.42 -11.47
CA ILE A 95 -5.09 12.14 -10.81
C ILE A 95 -6.44 12.18 -10.09
N GLY A 96 -6.82 13.33 -9.53
CA GLY A 96 -8.11 13.49 -8.86
C GLY A 96 -8.40 12.37 -7.86
N GLU A 97 -9.64 11.87 -7.86
CA GLU A 97 -10.01 10.69 -7.07
C GLU A 97 -9.66 9.39 -7.83
N THR A 98 -8.37 9.03 -7.81
CA THR A 98 -7.91 7.74 -8.34
C THR A 98 -7.91 6.66 -7.26
N ARG A 99 -8.45 5.50 -7.59
CA ARG A 99 -8.58 4.31 -6.72
C ARG A 99 -7.79 3.14 -7.29
N THR A 100 -7.41 2.19 -6.44
CA THR A 100 -6.66 1.00 -6.88
C THR A 100 -7.58 -0.06 -7.47
N ALA A 101 -7.07 -0.87 -8.41
CA ALA A 101 -7.81 -2.01 -8.96
C ALA A 101 -8.17 -3.08 -7.91
N ALA A 102 -7.35 -3.24 -6.87
CA ALA A 102 -7.60 -4.20 -5.80
C ALA A 102 -8.76 -3.77 -4.89
N LEU A 103 -9.48 -4.75 -4.37
CA LEU A 103 -10.61 -4.56 -3.46
C LEU A 103 -10.13 -4.51 -2.01
N TRP A 104 -10.70 -3.63 -1.21
CA TRP A 104 -10.30 -3.42 0.18
C TRP A 104 -10.80 -4.55 1.09
N GLN A 105 -9.89 -5.17 1.85
CA GLN A 105 -10.17 -6.12 2.93
C GLN A 105 -11.15 -7.25 2.57
N GLN A 106 -11.04 -7.77 1.34
CA GLN A 106 -11.82 -8.93 0.92
C GLN A 106 -11.31 -10.23 1.55
N THR A 107 -12.14 -11.25 1.54
CA THR A 107 -11.78 -12.59 2.00
C THR A 107 -10.74 -13.23 1.06
N LEU A 108 -9.75 -13.92 1.62
CA LEU A 108 -8.74 -14.66 0.87
C LEU A 108 -9.40 -15.81 0.10
N ALA A 109 -8.97 -16.04 -1.15
CA ALA A 109 -9.44 -17.15 -1.96
C ALA A 109 -9.26 -18.49 -1.23
N GLY A 110 -10.30 -19.33 -1.27
CA GLY A 110 -10.27 -20.67 -0.67
C GLY A 110 -10.54 -20.73 0.84
N SER A 111 -10.67 -19.60 1.55
CA SER A 111 -11.03 -19.63 2.99
C SER A 111 -12.53 -19.84 3.25
N SER A 112 -13.34 -19.91 2.20
CA SER A 112 -14.80 -20.06 2.22
C SER A 112 -15.27 -21.52 2.13
N HIS A 113 -14.35 -22.50 2.03
CA HIS A 113 -14.69 -23.91 2.17
C HIS A 113 -14.66 -24.33 3.64
N PRO A 114 -15.82 -24.46 4.33
CA PRO A 114 -15.85 -25.13 5.62
C PRO A 114 -15.33 -26.55 5.43
N ILE A 115 -14.51 -26.99 6.38
CA ILE A 115 -14.03 -28.37 6.52
C ILE A 115 -15.24 -29.30 6.40
N SER A 116 -15.44 -29.89 5.23
CA SER A 116 -16.48 -30.89 5.01
C SER A 116 -15.97 -32.19 5.66
N ASN A 117 -16.46 -32.43 6.88
CA ASN A 117 -16.33 -33.71 7.56
C ASN A 117 -16.89 -34.81 6.63
N GLY A 118 -16.03 -35.63 6.02
CA GLY A 118 -16.49 -36.89 5.40
C GLY A 118 -15.90 -37.31 4.06
N SER A 119 -14.87 -36.66 3.51
CA SER A 119 -14.14 -37.25 2.39
C SER A 119 -12.64 -37.23 2.65
N ASN A 120 -11.99 -38.39 2.51
CA ASN A 120 -10.53 -38.59 2.60
C ASN A 120 -9.78 -37.92 1.42
N HIS A 121 -10.27 -36.79 0.94
CA HIS A 121 -9.55 -35.92 0.04
C HIS A 121 -8.83 -34.92 0.95
N SER A 122 -7.52 -35.12 1.14
CA SER A 122 -6.69 -34.22 1.95
C SER A 122 -7.06 -32.77 1.62
N ILE A 123 -7.26 -31.95 2.64
CA ILE A 123 -7.23 -30.49 2.56
C ILE A 123 -6.04 -30.17 1.65
N LYS A 124 -6.28 -29.83 0.39
CA LYS A 124 -5.25 -29.18 -0.40
C LYS A 124 -5.22 -27.78 0.18
N ASP A 125 -4.38 -27.61 1.20
CA ASP A 125 -4.01 -26.30 1.71
C ASP A 125 -3.63 -25.46 0.49
N THR A 126 -4.51 -24.54 0.09
CA THR A 126 -4.22 -23.63 -1.02
C THR A 126 -3.14 -22.68 -0.54
N SER A 127 -1.89 -23.10 -0.71
CA SER A 127 -0.71 -22.29 -0.42
C SER A 127 -0.44 -21.38 -1.61
N PHE A 128 -0.36 -20.07 -1.36
CA PHE A 128 0.02 -19.11 -2.38
C PHE A 128 1.50 -18.73 -2.21
N PRO A 129 2.28 -18.66 -3.31
CA PRO A 129 3.64 -18.13 -3.26
C PRO A 129 3.64 -16.68 -2.78
N VAL A 130 4.63 -16.34 -1.95
CA VAL A 130 4.79 -15.00 -1.37
C VAL A 130 5.87 -14.21 -2.12
N VAL A 131 5.54 -12.96 -2.46
CA VAL A 131 6.46 -12.00 -3.07
C VAL A 131 6.59 -10.80 -2.14
N ILE A 132 7.82 -10.43 -1.82
CA ILE A 132 8.10 -9.19 -1.10
C ILE A 132 8.56 -8.14 -2.11
N PHE A 133 7.83 -7.03 -2.16
CA PHE A 133 8.10 -5.93 -3.07
C PHE A 133 8.69 -4.74 -2.32
N SER A 134 9.83 -4.25 -2.82
CA SER A 134 10.51 -3.07 -2.30
C SER A 134 10.41 -1.93 -3.31
N HIS A 135 9.93 -0.77 -2.86
CA HIS A 135 9.89 0.42 -3.71
C HIS A 135 11.30 1.03 -3.89
N GLY A 136 11.46 1.85 -4.93
CA GLY A 136 12.66 2.67 -5.16
C GLY A 136 12.70 3.94 -4.29
N LEU A 137 13.74 4.74 -4.48
CA LEU A 137 13.90 6.04 -3.81
C LEU A 137 12.71 6.96 -4.12
N SER A 138 12.22 7.67 -3.11
CA SER A 138 11.00 8.49 -3.15
C SER A 138 9.73 7.71 -3.51
N GLY A 139 9.78 6.38 -3.51
CA GLY A 139 8.61 5.52 -3.63
C GLY A 139 7.84 5.42 -2.31
N CYS A 140 6.70 4.73 -2.37
CA CYS A 140 5.96 4.26 -1.21
C CYS A 140 5.20 2.97 -1.57
N ARG A 141 4.54 2.34 -0.60
CA ARG A 141 3.81 1.07 -0.83
C ARG A 141 2.67 1.15 -1.85
N HIS A 142 2.23 2.36 -2.20
CA HIS A 142 1.09 2.59 -3.10
C HIS A 142 1.47 2.62 -4.58
N PHE A 143 2.68 3.06 -4.93
CA PHE A 143 3.02 3.42 -6.32
C PHE A 143 2.99 2.22 -7.28
N TYR A 144 3.19 1.01 -6.77
CA TYR A 144 3.23 -0.22 -7.56
C TYR A 144 1.94 -1.05 -7.43
N SER A 145 0.81 -0.41 -7.08
CA SER A 145 -0.45 -1.09 -6.82
C SER A 145 -0.97 -1.89 -8.00
N THR A 146 -0.80 -1.40 -9.23
CA THR A 146 -1.24 -2.12 -10.44
C THR A 146 -0.45 -3.40 -10.64
N PHE A 147 0.87 -3.33 -10.49
CA PHE A 147 1.76 -4.48 -10.58
C PHE A 147 1.47 -5.51 -9.48
N CYS A 148 1.38 -5.07 -8.22
CA CYS A 148 1.13 -5.96 -7.09
C CYS A 148 -0.27 -6.59 -7.15
N ALA A 149 -1.30 -5.84 -7.57
CA ALA A 149 -2.64 -6.37 -7.77
C ALA A 149 -2.70 -7.39 -8.93
N SER A 150 -1.94 -7.18 -10.01
CA SER A 150 -1.85 -8.14 -11.11
C SER A 150 -1.17 -9.45 -10.69
N LEU A 151 -0.13 -9.39 -9.86
CA LEU A 151 0.44 -10.60 -9.27
C LEU A 151 -0.57 -11.31 -8.35
N ALA A 152 -1.32 -10.56 -7.55
CA ALA A 152 -2.36 -11.13 -6.69
C ALA A 152 -3.47 -11.84 -7.48
N SER A 153 -3.93 -11.26 -8.59
CA SER A 153 -4.91 -11.90 -9.48
C SER A 153 -4.38 -13.20 -10.12
N CYS A 154 -3.06 -13.34 -10.23
CA CYS A 154 -2.39 -14.55 -10.71
C CYS A 154 -2.16 -15.61 -9.62
N GLY A 155 -2.57 -15.36 -8.36
CA GLY A 155 -2.41 -16.32 -7.26
C GLY A 155 -1.16 -16.12 -6.40
N PHE A 156 -0.61 -14.91 -6.33
CA PHE A 156 0.49 -14.58 -5.42
C PHE A 156 0.00 -13.76 -4.22
N ILE A 157 0.63 -13.92 -3.06
CA ILE A 157 0.52 -12.95 -1.97
C ILE A 157 1.69 -11.99 -2.11
N VAL A 158 1.43 -10.69 -2.24
CA VAL A 158 2.46 -9.66 -2.40
C VAL A 158 2.46 -8.73 -1.20
N GLY A 159 3.59 -8.64 -0.50
CA GLY A 159 3.82 -7.64 0.53
C GLY A 159 4.64 -6.47 -0.02
N ALA A 160 3.99 -5.35 -0.32
CA ALA A 160 4.65 -4.12 -0.73
C ALA A 160 5.11 -3.33 0.52
N ILE A 161 6.39 -3.43 0.85
CA ILE A 161 6.98 -2.83 2.05
C ILE A 161 7.09 -1.32 1.87
N GLU A 162 6.79 -0.59 2.95
CA GLU A 162 7.09 0.82 3.10
C GLU A 162 8.32 1.01 3.99
N HIS A 163 9.38 1.56 3.40
CA HIS A 163 10.65 1.76 4.09
C HIS A 163 10.63 3.01 4.98
N SER A 164 11.12 2.87 6.21
CA SER A 164 11.26 3.96 7.18
C SER A 164 12.71 4.47 7.35
N ASP A 165 13.60 4.15 6.41
CA ASP A 165 15.00 4.61 6.33
C ASP A 165 15.16 6.03 5.73
N TYR A 166 14.09 6.81 5.70
CA TYR A 166 14.05 8.11 5.01
C TYR A 166 14.20 8.03 3.47
N SER A 167 14.12 6.84 2.85
CA SER A 167 14.11 6.69 1.39
C SER A 167 12.73 6.86 0.76
N ALA A 168 11.66 6.53 1.49
CA ALA A 168 10.29 6.75 1.04
C ALA A 168 9.98 8.25 0.91
N CYS A 169 9.08 8.63 -0.01
CA CYS A 169 8.66 10.03 -0.12
C CYS A 169 8.09 10.55 1.22
N TRP A 170 7.29 9.71 1.86
CA TRP A 170 6.76 9.91 3.20
C TRP A 170 6.34 8.56 3.77
N THR A 171 6.47 8.38 5.08
CA THR A 171 5.89 7.26 5.83
C THR A 171 5.63 7.66 7.28
N TYR A 172 5.02 6.77 8.05
CA TYR A 172 4.78 6.93 9.47
C TYR A 172 4.84 5.59 10.19
N LYS A 173 5.15 5.63 11.48
CA LYS A 173 5.02 4.51 12.41
C LYS A 173 4.08 4.87 13.55
N LEU A 174 3.42 3.86 14.10
CA LEU A 174 2.59 4.00 15.29
C LEU A 174 3.38 3.56 16.52
N ASN A 175 3.69 4.52 17.39
CA ASN A 175 4.42 4.26 18.63
C ASN A 175 3.46 4.36 19.82
N PRO A 176 3.46 3.39 20.76
CA PRO A 176 2.67 3.51 21.98
C PRO A 176 3.19 4.66 22.83
N ASP A 177 2.29 5.55 23.23
CA ASP A 177 2.57 6.63 24.16
C ASP A 177 2.80 6.02 25.56
N PRO A 178 3.99 6.21 26.17
CA PRO A 178 4.31 5.59 27.47
C PRO A 178 3.39 6.05 28.60
N ILE A 179 2.75 7.21 28.46
CA ILE A 179 1.87 7.77 29.50
C ILE A 179 0.42 7.34 29.28
N SER A 180 -0.10 7.45 28.05
CA SER A 180 -1.51 7.24 27.77
C SER A 180 -1.85 5.85 27.20
N GLY A 181 -0.85 5.05 26.82
CA GLY A 181 -1.02 3.77 26.12
C GLY A 181 -1.60 3.91 24.71
N ARG A 182 -1.93 5.13 24.25
CA ARG A 182 -2.45 5.37 22.91
C ARG A 182 -1.34 5.34 21.88
N LEU A 183 -1.63 4.79 20.70
CA LEU A 183 -0.71 4.84 19.57
C LEU A 183 -0.63 6.28 19.03
N LYS A 184 0.57 6.84 19.00
CA LYS A 184 0.90 8.14 18.39
C LYS A 184 1.63 7.91 17.06
N GLU A 185 1.20 8.64 16.03
CA GLU A 185 1.88 8.63 14.74
C GLU A 185 3.20 9.41 14.82
N ARG A 186 4.30 8.74 14.47
CA ARG A 186 5.60 9.36 14.22
C ARG A 186 5.85 9.36 12.72
N GLN A 187 5.99 10.53 12.14
CA GLN A 187 6.17 10.70 10.70
C GLN A 187 7.65 10.72 10.30
N PHE A 188 7.95 10.16 9.13
CA PHE A 188 9.28 10.12 8.53
C PHE A 188 9.18 10.68 7.11
N GLN A 189 9.77 11.84 6.89
CA GLN A 189 9.83 12.48 5.58
C GLN A 189 11.10 12.08 4.84
N ILE A 190 11.06 12.09 3.50
CA ILE A 190 12.25 11.82 2.71
C ILE A 190 13.43 12.71 3.12
N ARG A 191 14.62 12.12 3.27
CA ARG A 191 15.86 12.85 3.52
C ARG A 191 16.76 12.73 2.30
N LEU A 192 16.89 13.82 1.56
CA LEU A 192 17.83 13.90 0.43
C LEU A 192 19.23 14.08 1.01
N VAL A 193 20.13 13.19 0.64
CA VAL A 193 21.53 13.22 1.04
C VAL A 193 22.38 13.16 -0.22
N ASP A 194 23.41 13.99 -0.31
CA ASP A 194 24.32 13.97 -1.45
C ASP A 194 25.10 12.66 -1.52
N LYS A 195 25.45 12.23 -2.73
CA LYS A 195 26.14 10.94 -2.98
C LYS A 195 27.48 10.82 -2.23
N ASP A 196 28.12 11.94 -1.91
CA ASP A 196 29.42 11.97 -1.24
C ASP A 196 29.32 12.17 0.28
N ASP A 197 28.10 12.23 0.85
CA ASP A 197 27.93 12.42 2.28
C ASP A 197 28.22 11.12 3.04
N LYS A 198 29.29 11.15 3.85
CA LYS A 198 29.71 10.04 4.73
C LYS A 198 28.62 9.59 5.72
N ARG A 199 27.60 10.43 5.96
CA ARG A 199 26.47 10.11 6.84
C ARG A 199 25.43 9.20 6.19
N MET A 200 25.49 8.99 4.86
CA MET A 200 24.51 8.15 4.15
C MET A 200 24.39 6.75 4.74
N PHE A 201 25.50 6.07 5.00
CA PHE A 201 25.48 4.71 5.56
C PHE A 201 24.81 4.68 6.94
N LYS A 202 25.13 5.67 7.79
CA LYS A 202 24.55 5.78 9.13
C LYS A 202 23.05 6.08 9.09
N ILE A 203 22.61 6.94 8.17
CA ILE A 203 21.19 7.30 8.04
C ILE A 203 20.36 6.11 7.53
N ARG A 204 20.88 5.34 6.58
CA ARG A 204 20.18 4.18 6.01
C ARG A 204 20.09 2.99 6.96
N ASN A 205 21.08 2.83 7.84
CA ASN A 205 21.11 1.78 8.85
C ASN A 205 20.51 2.20 10.21
N GLN A 206 19.76 3.30 10.25
CA GLN A 206 19.00 3.73 11.44
C GLN A 206 17.59 3.11 11.51
N GLN A 207 17.30 2.15 10.63
CA GLN A 207 16.08 1.35 10.70
C GLN A 207 16.08 0.50 11.96
#